data_AF-A0A526TBE4-F1
#
_entry.id   AF-A0A526TBE4-F1
#
_cell.length_a   1.000
_cell.length_b   1.000
_cell.length_c   1.000
_cell.angle_alpha   90.00
_cell.angle_beta   90.00
_cell.angle_gamma   90.00
#
_symmetry.space_group_name_H-M   'P 1'
#
loop_
_entity.id
_entity.type
_entity.pdbx_description
1 polymer ?
#
loop_
_entity_poly.entity_id
_entity_poly.type
_entity_poly.pdbx_seq_one_letter_code
_entity_poly.pdbx_strand_id
1 'polypeptide(L)' 'GFSTVGIEELVAVGGAQLISLDPIPPHVRIRIARSSLWANLPCVRNGQVRTIPPVWPFGGLTAAARFAEFVAAA' A
#
# COMPACT_ATOMS: atom_id res chain seq x y z
N GLY A 1 -15.01 6.69 0.22
CA GLY A 1 -15.39 5.25 0.30
C GLY A 1 -14.15 4.41 0.10
N PHE A 2 -14.24 3.10 0.34
CA PHE A 2 -13.16 2.15 0.06
C PHE A 2 -13.75 0.91 -0.62
N SER A 3 -12.91 0.14 -1.28
CA SER A 3 -13.25 -1.16 -1.85
C SER A 3 -12.20 -2.17 -1.46
N THR A 4 -12.60 -3.44 -1.38
CA THR A 4 -11.68 -4.57 -1.25
C THR A 4 -11.61 -5.26 -2.59
N VAL A 5 -10.39 -5.37 -3.13
CA VAL A 5 -10.12 -5.98 -4.44
C VAL A 5 -9.05 -7.06 -4.31
N GLY A 6 -9.00 -7.96 -5.29
CA GLY A 6 -7.87 -8.88 -5.44
C GLY A 6 -6.57 -8.14 -5.75
N ILE A 7 -5.44 -8.76 -5.46
CA ILE A 7 -4.12 -8.15 -5.73
C ILE A 7 -3.81 -8.09 -7.23
N GLU A 8 -4.40 -9.01 -7.99
CA GLU A 8 -4.40 -9.09 -9.45
C GLU A 8 -5.08 -7.87 -10.10
N GLU A 9 -6.09 -7.30 -9.45
CA GLU A 9 -6.80 -6.13 -9.98
C GLU A 9 -5.93 -4.87 -9.94
N LEU A 10 -4.88 -4.85 -9.12
CA LEU A 10 -3.90 -3.75 -9.10
C LEU A 10 -3.17 -3.59 -10.44
N VAL A 11 -3.15 -4.62 -11.30
CA VAL A 11 -2.61 -4.51 -12.66
C VAL A 11 -3.37 -3.46 -13.47
N ALA A 12 -4.69 -3.38 -13.30
CA ALA A 12 -5.54 -2.44 -14.05
C ALA A 12 -5.35 -0.99 -13.62
N VAL A 13 -4.82 -0.75 -12.41
CA VAL A 13 -4.51 0.60 -11.90
C VAL A 13 -3.31 1.21 -12.63
N GLY A 14 -2.40 0.38 -13.15
CA GLY A 14 -1.26 0.83 -13.97
C GLY A 14 -0.17 1.55 -13.16
N GLY A 15 0.30 2.69 -13.68
CA GLY A 15 1.39 3.48 -13.10
C GLY A 15 0.97 4.27 -11.87
N ALA A 16 0.93 3.60 -10.71
CA ALA A 16 0.55 4.22 -9.43
C ALA A 16 1.59 3.93 -8.33
N GLN A 17 1.62 4.80 -7.32
CA GLN A 17 2.28 4.48 -6.06
C GLN A 17 1.37 3.66 -5.16
N LEU A 18 1.93 2.62 -4.55
CA LEU A 18 1.25 1.79 -3.58
C LEU A 18 1.74 2.14 -2.18
N ILE A 19 0.84 2.64 -1.34
CA ILE A 19 1.13 2.96 0.07
C ILE A 19 0.52 1.88 0.95
N SER A 20 1.36 1.16 1.69
CA SER A 20 0.94 0.18 2.69
C SER A 20 0.95 0.79 4.09
N LEU A 21 -0.08 0.52 4.88
CA LEU A 21 -0.17 0.95 6.28
C LEU A 21 0.39 -0.16 7.17
N ASP A 22 1.43 0.14 7.95
CA ASP A 22 1.98 -0.81 8.91
C ASP A 22 1.11 -0.94 10.17
N PRO A 23 1.19 -2.08 10.90
CA PRO A 23 2.05 -3.23 10.61
C PRO A 23 1.42 -4.23 9.63
N ILE A 24 2.15 -4.59 8.57
CA ILE A 24 1.76 -5.75 7.73
C ILE A 24 1.97 -7.04 8.54
N PRO A 25 0.94 -7.89 8.70
CA PRO A 25 1.07 -9.14 9.45
C PRO A 25 2.17 -10.05 8.89
N PRO A 26 2.96 -10.75 9.73
CA PRO A 26 4.11 -11.54 9.28
C PRO A 26 3.75 -12.60 8.21
N HIS A 27 2.63 -13.29 8.38
CA HIS A 27 2.16 -14.29 7.41
C HIS A 27 1.82 -13.67 6.05
N VAL A 28 1.33 -12.43 6.02
CA VAL A 28 1.10 -11.68 4.78
C VAL A 28 2.42 -11.32 4.13
N ARG A 29 3.40 -10.82 4.90
CA ARG A 29 4.74 -10.51 4.36
C ARG A 29 5.38 -11.72 3.70
N ILE A 30 5.32 -12.88 4.35
CA ILE A 30 5.85 -14.15 3.82
C ILE A 30 5.15 -14.51 2.49
N ARG A 31 3.82 -14.38 2.44
CA ARG A 31 3.04 -14.72 1.24
C ARG A 31 3.33 -13.77 0.09
N ILE A 32 3.46 -12.48 0.37
CA ILE A 32 3.85 -11.44 -0.60
C ILE A 32 5.25 -11.72 -1.15
N ALA A 33 6.22 -12.02 -0.28
CA ALA A 33 7.60 -12.30 -0.67
C ALA A 33 7.74 -13.54 -1.58
N ARG A 34 6.81 -14.50 -1.50
CA ARG A 34 6.79 -15.72 -2.32
C ARG A 34 5.88 -15.61 -3.55
N SER A 35 5.17 -14.50 -3.73
CA SER A 35 4.18 -14.35 -4.79
C SER A 35 4.80 -13.84 -6.09
N SER A 36 4.76 -14.66 -7.14
CA SER A 36 5.16 -14.25 -8.50
C SER A 36 4.25 -13.16 -9.05
N LEU A 37 2.95 -13.20 -8.74
CA LEU A 37 1.99 -12.16 -9.13
C LEU A 37 2.40 -10.81 -8.54
N TRP A 38 2.66 -10.76 -7.23
CA TRP A 38 3.11 -9.53 -6.57
C TRP A 38 4.40 -9.00 -7.19
N ALA A 39 5.41 -9.85 -7.33
CA ALA A 39 6.71 -9.45 -7.89
C ALA A 39 6.61 -8.89 -9.32
N ASN A 40 5.56 -9.24 -10.07
CA ASN A 40 5.34 -8.78 -11.44
C ASN A 40 4.39 -7.58 -11.57
N LEU A 41 3.76 -7.12 -10.50
CA LEU A 41 2.93 -5.91 -10.56
C LEU A 41 3.76 -4.70 -10.99
N PRO A 42 3.23 -3.81 -11.85
CA PRO A 42 3.96 -2.63 -12.34
C PRO A 42 4.53 -1.77 -11.20
N CYS A 43 3.72 -1.45 -10.18
CA CYS A 43 4.14 -0.63 -9.04
C CYS A 43 5.25 -1.31 -8.20
N VAL A 44 5.25 -2.64 -8.10
CA VAL A 44 6.28 -3.40 -7.37
C VAL A 44 7.59 -3.41 -8.16
N ARG A 45 7.53 -3.74 -9.45
CA ARG A 45 8.71 -3.76 -10.33
C ARG A 45 9.36 -2.39 -10.46
N ASN A 46 8.56 -1.32 -10.44
CA ASN A 46 9.04 0.06 -10.55
C ASN A 46 9.52 0.64 -9.20
N GLY A 47 9.53 -0.15 -8.12
CA GLY A 47 9.93 0.33 -6.79
C GLY A 47 8.99 1.39 -6.20
N GLN A 48 7.73 1.41 -6.63
CA GLN A 48 6.72 2.39 -6.22
C GLN A 48 5.90 1.93 -5.01
N VAL A 49 6.41 0.98 -4.23
CA VAL A 49 5.78 0.52 -2.99
C VAL A 49 6.45 1.20 -1.81
N ARG A 50 5.66 1.93 -1.02
CA ARG A 50 6.10 2.57 0.22
C ARG A 50 5.26 2.05 1.38
N THR A 51 5.83 2.10 2.57
CA THR A 51 5.12 1.76 3.80
C THR A 51 5.15 2.96 4.73
N ILE A 52 4.02 3.25 5.35
CA ILE A 52 3.88 4.32 6.35
C ILE A 52 3.34 3.76 7.67
N PRO A 53 3.54 4.46 8.80
CA PRO A 53 2.88 4.10 10.05
C PRO A 53 1.34 4.15 9.92
N PRO A 54 0.60 3.50 10.83
CA PRO A 54 -0.85 3.44 10.73
C PRO A 54 -1.48 4.83 10.87
N VAL A 55 -2.44 5.11 10.00
CA VAL A 55 -3.33 6.27 10.08
C VAL A 55 -4.77 5.79 9.91
N TRP A 56 -5.68 6.36 10.70
CA TRP A 56 -7.09 6.00 10.64
C TRP A 56 -7.77 6.59 9.39
N PRO A 57 -8.20 5.78 8.41
CA PRO A 57 -8.75 6.29 7.14
C PRO A 57 -10.08 7.04 7.29
N PHE A 58 -10.76 6.85 8.42
CA PHE A 58 -12.03 7.50 8.75
C PHE A 58 -11.85 8.59 9.82
N GLY A 59 -10.63 9.06 10.03
CA GLY A 59 -10.33 10.16 10.94
C GLY A 59 -10.53 11.49 10.21
N GLY A 60 -11.00 12.50 10.93
CA GLY A 60 -11.14 13.84 10.39
C GLY A 60 -9.80 14.50 10.04
N LEU A 61 -9.76 15.83 10.08
CA LEU A 61 -8.62 16.63 9.62
C LEU A 61 -7.27 16.24 10.25
N THR A 62 -7.25 15.88 11.53
CA THR A 62 -6.02 15.44 12.22
C THR A 62 -5.43 14.17 11.62
N ALA A 63 -6.26 13.21 11.20
CA ALA A 63 -5.78 11.99 10.55
C ALA A 63 -5.27 12.30 9.14
N ALA A 64 -5.96 13.19 8.41
CA ALA A 64 -5.50 13.63 7.09
C ALA A 64 -4.14 14.33 7.14
N ALA A 65 -3.90 15.21 8.12
CA ALA A 65 -2.61 15.87 8.33
C ALA A 65 -1.49 14.86 8.60
N ARG A 66 -1.74 13.89 9.51
CA ARG A 66 -0.76 12.83 9.82
C ARG A 66 -0.46 11.93 8.62
N PHE A 67 -1.47 11.61 7.81
CA PHE A 67 -1.26 10.89 6.56
C PHE A 67 -0.36 11.67 5.59
N ALA A 68 -0.63 12.96 5.40
CA ALA A 68 0.17 13.81 4.52
C ALA A 68 1.64 13.88 4.97
N GLU A 69 1.90 14.04 6.27
CA GLU A 69 3.25 14.03 6.84
C GLU A 69 3.97 12.71 6.57
N PHE A 70 3.30 11.57 6.78
CA PHE A 70 3.91 10.27 6.56
C PHE A 70 4.19 9.98 5.08
N VAL A 71 3.27 10.37 4.18
CA VAL A 71 3.48 10.18 2.74
C VAL A 71 4.59 11.09 2.22
N ALA A 72 4.68 12.33 2.71
CA ALA A 72 5.74 13.25 2.30
C ALA A 72 7.15 12.78 2.74
N ALA A 73 7.23 12.01 3.83
CA ALA A 73 8.49 11.48 4.36
C ALA A 73 8.91 10.11 3.77
N ALA A 74 8.05 9.45 2.99
CA ALA A 74 8.25 8.07 2.50
C ALA A 74 8.92 8.01 1.13
#